data_AF-A0AAD4CZ16-F1
#
_entry.id   AF-A0AAD4CZ16-F1
#
_cell.length_a   1.000
_cell.length_b   1.000
_cell.length_c   1.000
_cell.angle_alpha   90.00
_cell.angle_beta   90.00
_cell.angle_gamma   90.00
#
_symmetry.space_group_name_H-M   'P 1'
#
loop_
_entity.id
_entity.type
_entity.pdbx_description
1 polymer ?
#
loop_
_entity_poly.entity_id
_entity_poly.type
_entity_poly.pdbx_seq_one_letter_code
_entity_poly.pdbx_strand_id
1 'polypeptide(L)'
;MCSDLTIPAMLGYFMGMCYNPNNVALEVSPFTTHVEHEVGQQFCHLFGYNTDPDMDMRPVAWGHVTSGGTVANIESFLVARNIKFYPLALRRAIDDGDLRFLNQRFVVETCMGETKLFKSLSTWELLNLRVDTILDIPQSLYRQFGITRRILDDALRPYCVQSTGTGALERHFGINKPPQLCLGKTGHYSWEKGAAMIGIGSDNVIGIDIDHRACVDLPTLETHLQQCLDTQQAVYAVVAIIGSTEEGSVDNLRGIVDMRLRFQAKGLSFCIHTDAAWGGYFAAMLPSCSGESVGMDHGLDLRPETACQLRALRHADSITVDPHKAGYIPYPAGCLVYRDEPMKHLIAWTSPYLSQGSECGSMGVYGLEGSKPGAAAMSVWLSHTAIGLNYRGYGSILRQASFNSAMMAAWWATLTTEDDCFVCVPFDMLPSESLGDRDAVTQEKDRIRADILGKSYEQTSTLDTEGPSSPAPSAMTLLRQLGSELNINTFALNWRHRDGTLNTDTVAANQLMKRVVKRLSVDSSDTDPTKIPFYLTSTEFSVQRYGKCVANFKLRLQLEQSAENLFVLRNVVMSPFGWGDFVLRDMMDAFRQIVVEEVEECRKRNEACSDAIASKHR
;
A
#
# COMPACT_ATOMS: atom_id res chain seq x y z
N MET A 1 -11.99 5.38 -1.66
CA MET A 1 -11.37 6.24 -0.61
C MET A 1 -11.38 7.73 -1.00
N CYS A 2 -11.95 8.10 -2.14
CA CYS A 2 -12.24 9.48 -2.49
C CYS A 2 -13.69 9.53 -3.01
N SER A 3 -14.38 10.64 -2.78
CA SER A 3 -15.76 10.87 -3.23
C SER A 3 -15.85 11.91 -4.35
N ASP A 4 -14.87 12.81 -4.45
CA ASP A 4 -14.78 13.75 -5.55
C ASP A 4 -13.88 13.19 -6.65
N LEU A 5 -14.32 13.29 -7.89
CA LEU A 5 -13.69 12.63 -9.03
C LEU A 5 -13.27 13.67 -10.05
N THR A 6 -12.18 13.42 -10.76
CA THR A 6 -11.76 14.36 -11.79
C THR A 6 -12.75 14.33 -12.95
N ILE A 7 -13.18 15.51 -13.37
CA ILE A 7 -13.98 15.70 -14.60
C ILE A 7 -13.37 14.96 -15.80
N PRO A 8 -12.05 15.06 -16.10
CA PRO A 8 -11.47 14.29 -17.20
C PRO A 8 -11.62 12.78 -17.03
N ALA A 9 -11.53 12.21 -15.82
CA ALA A 9 -11.74 10.78 -15.64
C ALA A 9 -13.19 10.37 -15.94
N MET A 10 -14.18 11.14 -15.44
CA MET A 10 -15.59 10.87 -15.72
C MET A 10 -15.89 10.98 -17.22
N LEU A 11 -15.40 12.03 -17.88
CA LEU A 11 -15.56 12.20 -19.33
C LEU A 11 -14.88 11.07 -20.11
N GLY A 12 -13.67 10.66 -19.72
CA GLY A 12 -12.93 9.59 -20.38
C GLY A 12 -13.68 8.26 -20.29
N TYR A 13 -14.27 7.96 -19.12
CA TYR A 13 -15.13 6.79 -18.95
C TYR A 13 -16.38 6.87 -19.82
N PHE A 14 -17.12 7.99 -19.77
CA PHE A 14 -18.32 8.18 -20.59
C PHE A 14 -18.02 8.06 -22.09
N MET A 15 -16.92 8.66 -22.55
CA MET A 15 -16.47 8.55 -23.94
C MET A 15 -16.19 7.10 -24.33
N GLY A 16 -15.42 6.36 -23.53
CA GLY A 16 -15.14 4.95 -23.81
C GLY A 16 -16.40 4.08 -23.76
N MET A 17 -17.29 4.33 -22.81
CA MET A 17 -18.54 3.59 -22.63
C MET A 17 -19.46 3.68 -23.84
N CYS A 18 -19.53 4.83 -24.53
CA CYS A 18 -20.33 5.01 -25.75
C CYS A 18 -19.96 4.03 -26.88
N TYR A 19 -18.71 3.54 -26.91
CA TYR A 19 -18.23 2.57 -27.90
C TYR A 19 -18.16 1.14 -27.34
N ASN A 20 -18.30 0.99 -26.02
CA ASN A 20 -18.21 -0.28 -25.28
C ASN A 20 -17.05 -1.21 -25.73
N PRO A 21 -15.80 -0.69 -25.85
CA PRO A 21 -14.68 -1.50 -26.32
C PRO A 21 -14.25 -2.51 -25.25
N ASN A 22 -13.88 -3.72 -25.70
CA ASN A 22 -13.44 -4.79 -24.82
C ASN A 22 -11.93 -5.00 -24.93
N ASN A 23 -11.16 -4.53 -23.96
CA ASN A 23 -9.70 -4.54 -23.98
C ASN A 23 -9.06 -5.94 -23.89
N VAL A 24 -9.87 -7.01 -23.87
CA VAL A 24 -9.37 -8.39 -23.93
C VAL A 24 -8.69 -8.70 -25.26
N ALA A 25 -9.14 -8.14 -26.38
CA ALA A 25 -8.63 -8.47 -27.70
C ALA A 25 -8.50 -7.23 -28.58
N LEU A 26 -7.33 -7.05 -29.18
CA LEU A 26 -6.97 -5.87 -29.95
C LEU A 26 -7.98 -5.56 -31.08
N GLU A 27 -8.53 -6.58 -31.72
CA GLU A 27 -9.49 -6.45 -32.84
C GLU A 27 -10.82 -5.77 -32.47
N VAL A 28 -11.24 -5.84 -31.20
CA VAL A 28 -12.48 -5.21 -30.71
C VAL A 28 -12.22 -3.96 -29.85
N SER A 29 -10.96 -3.57 -29.70
CA SER A 29 -10.54 -2.42 -28.89
C SER A 29 -9.22 -1.78 -29.35
N PRO A 30 -8.98 -1.58 -30.66
CA PRO A 30 -7.65 -1.23 -31.18
C PRO A 30 -7.10 0.06 -30.58
N PHE A 31 -7.98 1.03 -30.33
CA PHE A 31 -7.62 2.29 -29.69
C PHE A 31 -7.45 2.14 -28.18
N THR A 32 -8.43 1.60 -27.48
CA THR A 32 -8.40 1.56 -26.00
C THR A 32 -7.40 0.54 -25.45
N THR A 33 -6.98 -0.46 -26.23
CA THR A 33 -5.85 -1.34 -25.90
C THR A 33 -4.53 -0.57 -25.91
N HIS A 34 -4.30 0.29 -26.90
CA HIS A 34 -3.12 1.15 -26.95
C HIS A 34 -3.13 2.15 -25.78
N VAL A 35 -4.29 2.75 -25.50
CA VAL A 35 -4.48 3.65 -24.36
C VAL A 35 -4.16 2.96 -23.03
N GLU A 36 -4.59 1.71 -22.84
CA GLU A 36 -4.27 0.96 -21.62
C GLU A 36 -2.77 0.69 -21.48
N HIS A 37 -2.11 0.35 -22.58
CA HIS A 37 -0.65 0.20 -22.59
C HIS A 37 0.04 1.52 -22.20
N GLU A 38 -0.42 2.65 -22.74
CA GLU A 38 0.11 3.97 -22.38
C GLU A 38 -0.10 4.27 -20.88
N VAL A 39 -1.27 3.96 -20.31
CA VAL A 39 -1.52 4.07 -18.87
C VAL A 39 -0.53 3.23 -18.07
N GLY A 40 -0.27 1.99 -18.50
CA GLY A 40 0.76 1.14 -17.91
C GLY A 40 2.14 1.80 -17.93
N GLN A 41 2.54 2.38 -19.06
CA GLN A 41 3.82 3.08 -19.22
C GLN A 41 3.90 4.37 -18.37
N GLN A 42 2.81 5.13 -18.26
CA GLN A 42 2.73 6.31 -17.41
C GLN A 42 3.01 5.96 -15.93
N PHE A 43 2.46 4.86 -15.44
CA PHE A 43 2.76 4.38 -14.09
C PHE A 43 4.19 3.83 -13.95
N CYS A 44 4.67 3.07 -14.94
CA CYS A 44 6.06 2.60 -14.94
C CYS A 44 7.04 3.78 -14.83
N HIS A 45 6.80 4.85 -15.59
CA HIS A 45 7.57 6.08 -15.53
C HIS A 45 7.47 6.76 -14.16
N LEU A 46 6.26 6.89 -13.60
CA LEU A 46 6.03 7.48 -12.27
C LEU A 46 6.87 6.79 -11.18
N PHE A 47 6.98 5.47 -11.24
CA PHE A 47 7.71 4.68 -10.24
C PHE A 47 9.21 4.56 -10.52
N GLY A 48 9.70 5.21 -11.59
CA GLY A 48 11.11 5.21 -11.97
C GLY A 48 11.59 3.91 -12.61
N TYR A 49 10.66 3.12 -13.19
CA TYR A 49 11.02 2.01 -14.06
C TYR A 49 11.43 2.48 -15.45
N ASN A 50 12.22 1.66 -16.16
CA ASN A 50 12.62 1.95 -17.52
C ASN A 50 11.47 1.62 -18.49
N THR A 51 11.08 2.59 -19.31
CA THR A 51 10.07 2.42 -20.36
C THR A 51 10.67 2.52 -21.77
N ASP A 52 11.98 2.78 -21.85
CA ASP A 52 12.72 2.95 -23.11
C ASP A 52 13.42 1.62 -23.48
N PRO A 53 13.02 0.97 -24.58
CA PRO A 53 13.64 -0.28 -25.01
C PRO A 53 15.09 -0.12 -25.49
N ASP A 54 15.50 1.10 -25.87
CA ASP A 54 16.85 1.38 -26.36
C ASP A 54 17.84 1.68 -25.22
N MET A 55 17.34 1.82 -23.99
CA MET A 55 18.19 2.06 -22.82
C MET A 55 18.90 0.76 -22.40
N ASP A 56 20.14 0.61 -22.87
CA ASP A 56 20.96 -0.57 -22.66
C ASP A 56 21.08 -0.96 -21.16
N MET A 57 21.09 -2.27 -20.90
CA MET A 57 21.26 -2.91 -19.58
C MET A 57 20.13 -2.74 -18.54
N ARG A 58 18.97 -2.13 -18.86
CA ARG A 58 17.82 -2.07 -17.93
C ARG A 58 16.58 -2.82 -18.46
N PRO A 59 15.88 -3.60 -17.60
CA PRO A 59 14.65 -4.28 -18.02
C PRO A 59 13.59 -3.26 -18.41
N VAL A 60 12.85 -3.52 -19.48
CA VAL A 60 11.73 -2.69 -19.92
C VAL A 60 10.52 -3.06 -19.08
N ALA A 61 9.85 -2.08 -18.51
CA ALA A 61 8.69 -2.28 -17.66
C ALA A 61 7.39 -2.38 -18.46
N TRP A 62 6.39 -2.96 -17.82
CA TRP A 62 5.06 -3.11 -18.40
C TRP A 62 4.01 -3.05 -17.30
N GLY A 63 2.83 -2.52 -17.61
CA GLY A 63 1.70 -2.53 -16.71
C GLY A 63 0.36 -2.55 -17.43
N HIS A 64 -0.69 -2.84 -16.68
CA HIS A 64 -2.06 -2.89 -17.19
C HIS A 64 -3.09 -2.53 -16.11
N VAL A 65 -4.29 -2.16 -16.56
CA VAL A 65 -5.41 -1.78 -15.68
C VAL A 65 -6.11 -3.04 -15.19
N THR A 66 -6.46 -3.12 -13.91
CA THR A 66 -7.28 -4.20 -13.34
C THR A 66 -8.61 -3.63 -12.85
N SER A 67 -9.57 -4.48 -12.50
CA SER A 67 -10.81 -4.04 -11.83
C SER A 67 -10.55 -3.38 -10.47
N GLY A 68 -9.40 -3.63 -9.85
CA GLY A 68 -8.98 -3.00 -8.60
C GLY A 68 -7.75 -3.66 -7.99
N GLY A 69 -7.17 -3.00 -6.99
CA GLY A 69 -5.95 -3.43 -6.32
C GLY A 69 -6.00 -4.82 -5.67
N THR A 70 -7.20 -5.32 -5.36
CA THR A 70 -7.35 -6.72 -4.95
C THR A 70 -6.91 -7.67 -6.06
N VAL A 71 -7.37 -7.46 -7.30
CA VAL A 71 -7.00 -8.33 -8.43
C VAL A 71 -5.53 -8.14 -8.76
N ALA A 72 -5.02 -6.91 -8.76
CA ALA A 72 -3.59 -6.62 -8.93
C ALA A 72 -2.71 -7.36 -7.90
N ASN A 73 -3.09 -7.38 -6.62
CA ASN A 73 -2.35 -8.12 -5.58
C ASN A 73 -2.41 -9.63 -5.78
N ILE A 74 -3.56 -10.18 -6.22
CA ILE A 74 -3.67 -11.63 -6.49
C ILE A 74 -2.85 -12.00 -7.73
N GLU A 75 -2.88 -11.17 -8.77
CA GLU A 75 -2.04 -11.32 -9.97
C GLU A 75 -0.56 -11.31 -9.63
N SER A 76 -0.11 -10.33 -8.83
CA SER A 76 1.30 -10.23 -8.43
C SER A 76 1.75 -11.44 -7.61
N PHE A 77 0.88 -11.95 -6.72
CA PHE A 77 1.18 -13.16 -5.95
C PHE A 77 1.21 -14.40 -6.84
N LEU A 78 0.29 -14.51 -7.79
CA LEU A 78 0.26 -15.60 -8.77
C LEU A 78 1.53 -15.61 -9.62
N VAL A 79 2.00 -14.43 -10.07
CA VAL A 79 3.28 -14.30 -10.79
C VAL A 79 4.45 -14.69 -9.88
N ALA A 80 4.52 -14.22 -8.63
CA ALA A 80 5.58 -14.60 -7.70
C ALA A 80 5.63 -16.13 -7.44
N ARG A 81 4.45 -16.77 -7.33
CA ARG A 81 4.34 -18.24 -7.26
C ARG A 81 4.93 -18.89 -8.50
N ASN A 82 4.55 -18.42 -9.68
CA ASN A 82 4.99 -19.00 -10.94
C ASN A 82 6.49 -18.78 -11.19
N ILE A 83 7.05 -17.63 -10.81
CA ILE A 83 8.51 -17.36 -10.78
C ILE A 83 9.21 -18.42 -9.93
N LYS A 84 8.75 -18.61 -8.69
CA LYS A 84 9.40 -19.49 -7.71
C LYS A 84 9.55 -20.93 -8.19
N PHE A 85 8.55 -21.44 -8.92
CA PHE A 85 8.56 -22.81 -9.42
C PHE A 85 9.07 -22.97 -10.87
N TYR A 86 9.31 -21.88 -11.59
CA TYR A 86 9.77 -21.94 -12.98
C TYR A 86 11.07 -22.74 -13.14
N PRO A 87 12.12 -22.54 -12.30
CA PRO A 87 13.35 -23.34 -12.39
C PRO A 87 13.12 -24.84 -12.16
N LEU A 88 12.19 -25.21 -11.28
CA LEU A 88 11.86 -26.60 -10.99
C LEU A 88 11.15 -27.27 -12.18
N ALA A 89 10.24 -26.55 -12.85
CA ALA A 89 9.60 -27.03 -14.07
C ALA A 89 10.63 -27.22 -15.21
N LEU A 90 11.56 -26.27 -15.36
CA LEU A 90 12.65 -26.40 -16.34
C LEU A 90 13.58 -27.58 -16.00
N ARG A 91 13.89 -27.78 -14.71
CA ARG A 91 14.69 -28.93 -14.26
C ARG A 91 14.03 -30.25 -14.66
N ARG A 92 12.71 -30.38 -14.50
CA ARG A 92 11.94 -31.55 -14.96
C ARG A 92 11.99 -31.71 -16.48
N ALA A 93 11.82 -30.63 -17.25
CA ALA A 93 11.90 -30.68 -18.71
C ALA A 93 13.29 -31.10 -19.22
N ILE A 94 14.35 -30.75 -18.49
CA ILE A 94 15.74 -31.14 -18.78
C ILE A 94 16.05 -32.58 -18.35
N ASP A 95 15.49 -33.06 -17.23
CA ASP A 95 15.74 -34.43 -16.77
C ASP A 95 14.90 -35.45 -17.54
N ASP A 96 13.60 -35.18 -17.72
CA ASP A 96 12.62 -36.15 -18.18
C ASP A 96 12.06 -35.85 -19.59
N GLY A 97 12.20 -34.61 -20.08
CA GLY A 97 11.53 -34.14 -21.29
C GLY A 97 12.44 -33.87 -22.49
N ASP A 98 11.95 -33.02 -23.38
CA ASP A 98 12.57 -32.73 -24.69
C ASP A 98 13.85 -31.89 -24.58
N LEU A 99 14.12 -31.30 -23.41
CA LEU A 99 15.28 -30.43 -23.17
C LEU A 99 16.49 -31.19 -22.59
N ARG A 100 16.49 -32.53 -22.65
CA ARG A 100 17.58 -33.39 -22.15
C ARG A 100 18.97 -33.07 -22.70
N PHE A 101 19.07 -32.52 -23.91
CA PHE A 101 20.35 -32.13 -24.48
C PHE A 101 21.03 -30.96 -23.74
N LEU A 102 20.29 -30.21 -22.91
CA LEU A 102 20.83 -29.13 -22.08
C LEU A 102 21.55 -29.61 -20.81
N ASN A 103 21.42 -30.90 -20.47
CA ASN A 103 21.88 -31.50 -19.22
C ASN A 103 23.33 -31.17 -18.81
N GLN A 104 24.23 -30.95 -19.77
CA GLN A 104 25.65 -30.67 -19.53
C GLN A 104 26.10 -29.32 -20.10
N ARG A 105 25.16 -28.48 -20.58
CA ARG A 105 25.49 -27.29 -21.36
C ARG A 105 24.92 -26.00 -20.79
N PHE A 106 23.74 -26.07 -20.17
CA PHE A 106 23.07 -24.87 -19.69
C PHE A 106 23.56 -24.49 -18.29
N VAL A 107 24.15 -23.30 -18.18
CA VAL A 107 24.65 -22.74 -16.93
C VAL A 107 23.83 -21.51 -16.54
N VAL A 108 23.70 -21.27 -15.24
CA VAL A 108 23.05 -20.09 -14.69
C VAL A 108 23.85 -19.54 -13.51
N GLU A 109 23.65 -18.27 -13.20
CA GLU A 109 24.13 -17.66 -11.97
C GLU A 109 23.21 -18.05 -10.80
N THR A 110 23.79 -18.58 -9.72
CA THR A 110 23.05 -18.88 -8.49
C THR A 110 22.69 -17.61 -7.73
N CYS A 111 21.88 -17.73 -6.67
CA CYS A 111 21.57 -16.64 -5.75
C CYS A 111 22.81 -15.84 -5.28
N MET A 112 23.91 -16.55 -5.02
CA MET A 112 25.15 -16.00 -4.45
C MET A 112 26.13 -15.48 -5.52
N GLY A 113 25.78 -15.53 -6.80
CA GLY A 113 26.64 -15.07 -7.89
C GLY A 113 27.57 -16.14 -8.48
N GLU A 114 27.49 -17.39 -8.02
CA GLU A 114 28.29 -18.49 -8.58
C GLU A 114 27.67 -18.99 -9.89
N THR A 115 28.47 -19.16 -10.94
CA THR A 115 28.00 -19.82 -12.17
C THR A 115 28.08 -21.34 -12.00
N LYS A 116 26.94 -22.02 -12.14
CA LYS A 116 26.84 -23.48 -12.06
C LYS A 116 26.05 -24.06 -13.21
N LEU A 117 26.30 -25.33 -13.50
CA LEU A 117 25.45 -26.11 -14.40
C LEU A 117 24.04 -26.18 -13.82
N PHE A 118 23.02 -25.83 -14.60
CA PHE A 118 21.63 -25.80 -14.14
C PHE A 118 21.20 -27.16 -13.58
N LYS A 119 21.70 -28.25 -14.18
CA LYS A 119 21.47 -29.62 -13.73
C LYS A 119 22.03 -29.92 -12.33
N SER A 120 23.16 -29.32 -11.97
CA SER A 120 23.81 -29.60 -10.69
C SER A 120 23.22 -28.83 -9.52
N LEU A 121 22.29 -27.90 -9.78
CA LEU A 121 21.65 -27.12 -8.73
C LEU A 121 20.78 -28.01 -7.83
N SER A 122 20.95 -27.83 -6.52
CA SER A 122 20.06 -28.40 -5.51
C SER A 122 18.66 -27.81 -5.60
N THR A 123 17.68 -28.47 -4.97
CA THR A 123 16.31 -27.92 -4.87
C THR A 123 16.28 -26.55 -4.19
N TRP A 124 17.12 -26.35 -3.15
CA TRP A 124 17.24 -25.06 -2.47
C TRP A 124 17.79 -23.97 -3.39
N GLU A 125 18.84 -24.26 -4.17
CA GLU A 125 19.39 -23.30 -5.13
C GLU A 125 18.39 -22.96 -6.24
N LEU A 126 17.65 -23.95 -6.76
CA LEU A 126 16.61 -23.73 -7.78
C LEU A 126 15.48 -22.83 -7.27
N LEU A 127 15.05 -23.02 -6.01
CA LEU A 127 14.04 -22.18 -5.38
C LEU A 127 14.54 -20.75 -5.06
N ASN A 128 15.85 -20.50 -5.08
CA ASN A 128 16.43 -19.22 -4.67
C ASN A 128 17.22 -18.52 -5.78
N LEU A 129 17.08 -18.94 -7.05
CA LEU A 129 17.58 -18.13 -8.16
C LEU A 129 16.98 -16.71 -8.09
N ARG A 130 17.79 -15.71 -8.46
CA ARG A 130 17.33 -14.31 -8.46
C ARG A 130 16.22 -14.13 -9.50
N VAL A 131 15.32 -13.20 -9.26
CA VAL A 131 14.22 -12.88 -10.19
C VAL A 131 14.75 -12.61 -11.60
N ASP A 132 15.76 -11.73 -11.72
CA ASP A 132 16.37 -11.39 -13.01
C ASP A 132 16.99 -12.61 -13.70
N THR A 133 17.62 -13.51 -12.94
CA THR A 133 18.17 -14.76 -13.48
C THR A 133 17.06 -15.64 -14.06
N ILE A 134 15.94 -15.77 -13.36
CA ILE A 134 14.81 -16.60 -13.81
C ILE A 134 14.19 -16.01 -15.08
N LEU A 135 14.03 -14.69 -15.14
CA LEU A 135 13.44 -13.99 -16.28
C LEU A 135 14.36 -13.98 -17.51
N ASP A 136 15.68 -14.01 -17.34
CA ASP A 136 16.63 -14.12 -18.46
C ASP A 136 16.71 -15.55 -19.05
N ILE A 137 16.23 -16.59 -18.36
CA ILE A 137 16.35 -17.98 -18.84
C ILE A 137 15.86 -18.17 -20.30
N PRO A 138 14.65 -17.73 -20.71
CA PRO A 138 14.19 -17.88 -22.09
C PRO A 138 15.12 -17.21 -23.09
N GLN A 139 15.57 -15.98 -22.79
CA GLN A 139 16.47 -15.22 -23.67
C GLN A 139 17.87 -15.84 -23.72
N SER A 140 18.36 -16.36 -22.60
CA SER A 140 19.61 -17.08 -22.50
C SER A 140 19.58 -18.38 -23.30
N LEU A 141 18.50 -19.15 -23.22
CA LEU A 141 18.31 -20.37 -24.00
C LEU A 141 18.19 -20.09 -25.50
N TYR A 142 17.55 -18.99 -25.89
CA TYR A 142 17.52 -18.54 -27.28
C TYR A 142 18.92 -18.16 -27.78
N ARG A 143 19.64 -17.31 -27.04
CA ARG A 143 21.00 -16.87 -27.41
C ARG A 143 22.00 -18.01 -27.52
N GLN A 144 21.95 -18.97 -26.59
CA GLN A 144 22.94 -20.06 -26.51
C GLN A 144 22.61 -21.27 -27.39
N PHE A 145 21.31 -21.57 -27.56
CA PHE A 145 20.88 -22.83 -28.19
C PHE A 145 19.84 -22.63 -29.29
N GLY A 146 19.42 -21.40 -29.60
CA GLY A 146 18.37 -21.12 -30.59
C GLY A 146 16.98 -21.58 -30.16
N ILE A 147 16.76 -21.88 -28.88
CA ILE A 147 15.46 -22.34 -28.37
C ILE A 147 14.51 -21.15 -28.33
N THR A 148 13.57 -21.11 -29.26
CA THR A 148 12.52 -20.08 -29.29
C THR A 148 11.57 -20.23 -28.10
N ARG A 149 10.91 -19.13 -27.72
CA ARG A 149 9.94 -19.12 -26.62
C ARG A 149 8.82 -20.16 -26.80
N ARG A 150 8.30 -20.34 -28.03
CA ARG A 150 7.30 -21.38 -28.34
C ARG A 150 7.80 -22.77 -27.94
N ILE A 151 8.99 -23.13 -28.42
CA ILE A 151 9.56 -24.47 -28.16
C ILE A 151 9.75 -24.66 -26.65
N LEU A 152 10.21 -23.62 -25.95
CA LEU A 152 10.37 -23.65 -24.51
C LEU A 152 9.03 -23.82 -23.79
N ASP A 153 8.00 -23.05 -24.14
CA ASP A 153 6.69 -23.13 -23.51
C ASP A 153 6.02 -24.49 -23.75
N ASP A 154 6.12 -25.05 -24.96
CA ASP A 154 5.61 -26.38 -25.27
C ASP A 154 6.34 -27.47 -24.48
N ALA A 155 7.66 -27.36 -24.33
CA ALA A 155 8.47 -28.29 -23.54
C ALA A 155 8.21 -28.17 -22.02
N LEU A 156 7.87 -26.98 -21.53
CA LEU A 156 7.57 -26.72 -20.11
C LEU A 156 6.12 -27.04 -19.74
N ARG A 157 5.17 -27.00 -20.68
CA ARG A 157 3.74 -27.19 -20.43
C ARG A 157 3.41 -28.43 -19.58
N PRO A 158 4.03 -29.61 -19.76
CA PRO A 158 3.73 -30.78 -18.94
C PRO A 158 4.20 -30.66 -17.48
N TYR A 159 5.06 -29.70 -17.16
CA TYR A 159 5.78 -29.60 -15.87
C TYR A 159 5.49 -28.31 -15.12
N CYS A 160 4.98 -27.27 -15.77
CA CYS A 160 4.74 -25.99 -15.15
C CYS A 160 3.58 -26.05 -14.14
N VAL A 161 3.60 -25.15 -13.15
CA VAL A 161 2.59 -25.10 -12.08
C VAL A 161 1.21 -24.70 -12.59
N GLN A 162 1.15 -24.01 -13.73
CA GLN A 162 -0.10 -23.67 -14.41
C GLN A 162 -0.85 -24.93 -14.88
N SER A 163 -0.12 -25.98 -15.27
CA SER A 163 -0.71 -27.25 -15.72
C SER A 163 -0.84 -28.28 -14.61
N THR A 164 0.15 -28.37 -13.71
CA THR A 164 0.27 -29.49 -12.75
C THR A 164 -0.10 -29.12 -11.32
N GLY A 165 -0.25 -27.83 -11.03
CA GLY A 165 -0.29 -27.31 -9.66
C GLY A 165 1.08 -27.38 -8.97
N THR A 166 1.23 -26.68 -7.83
CA THR A 166 2.50 -26.66 -7.07
C THR A 166 2.84 -28.02 -6.48
N GLY A 167 1.83 -28.75 -5.98
CA GLY A 167 2.01 -30.03 -5.28
C GLY A 167 2.72 -31.12 -6.09
N ALA A 168 2.62 -31.10 -7.43
CA ALA A 168 3.33 -32.06 -8.28
C ALA A 168 4.85 -31.84 -8.22
N LEU A 169 5.30 -30.58 -8.33
CA LEU A 169 6.71 -30.22 -8.21
C LEU A 169 7.20 -30.35 -6.78
N GLU A 170 6.39 -29.98 -5.79
CA GLU A 170 6.75 -30.11 -4.37
C GLU A 170 7.04 -31.56 -3.99
N ARG A 171 6.15 -32.50 -4.35
CA ARG A 171 6.39 -33.94 -4.12
C ARG A 171 7.61 -34.44 -4.87
N HIS A 172 7.80 -34.01 -6.12
CA HIS A 172 8.92 -34.47 -6.93
C HIS A 172 10.28 -34.05 -6.34
N PHE A 173 10.38 -32.79 -5.91
CA PHE A 173 11.62 -32.23 -5.38
C PHE A 173 11.75 -32.37 -3.86
N GLY A 174 10.85 -33.11 -3.19
CA GLY A 174 10.91 -33.34 -1.75
C GLY A 174 10.70 -32.06 -0.92
N ILE A 175 9.94 -31.10 -1.44
CA ILE A 175 9.61 -29.85 -0.74
C ILE A 175 8.48 -30.15 0.25
N ASN A 176 8.86 -30.35 1.52
CA ASN A 176 7.92 -30.65 2.59
C ASN A 176 7.37 -29.40 3.29
N LYS A 177 8.01 -28.25 3.07
CA LYS A 177 7.58 -26.94 3.59
C LYS A 177 7.27 -26.03 2.40
N PRO A 178 6.00 -25.71 2.13
CA PRO A 178 5.66 -24.82 1.03
C PRO A 178 6.32 -23.44 1.23
N PRO A 179 6.67 -22.74 0.14
CA PRO A 179 7.20 -21.40 0.25
C PRO A 179 6.20 -20.42 0.88
N GLN A 180 6.70 -19.34 1.47
CA GLN A 180 5.89 -18.38 2.22
C GLN A 180 5.84 -17.00 1.57
N LEU A 181 4.75 -16.26 1.79
CA LEU A 181 4.63 -14.84 1.51
C LEU A 181 4.74 -14.06 2.82
N CYS A 182 5.59 -13.05 2.89
CA CYS A 182 5.77 -12.26 4.12
C CYS A 182 5.24 -10.84 3.93
N LEU A 183 4.47 -10.33 4.89
CA LEU A 183 3.99 -8.94 4.93
C LEU A 183 3.63 -8.55 6.36
N GLY A 184 3.42 -7.26 6.64
CA GLY A 184 2.95 -6.82 7.96
C GLY A 184 1.61 -7.45 8.34
N LYS A 185 1.40 -7.73 9.63
CA LYS A 185 0.14 -8.30 10.17
C LYS A 185 -1.11 -7.47 9.84
N THR A 186 -0.93 -6.20 9.52
CA THR A 186 -1.98 -5.25 9.11
C THR A 186 -2.17 -5.19 7.59
N GLY A 187 -1.58 -6.13 6.84
CA GLY A 187 -1.77 -6.27 5.41
C GLY A 187 -3.24 -6.38 5.01
N HIS A 188 -3.59 -5.77 3.87
CA HIS A 188 -4.96 -5.77 3.37
C HIS A 188 -5.45 -7.20 3.13
N TYR A 189 -6.71 -7.47 3.45
CA TYR A 189 -7.32 -8.81 3.39
C TYR A 189 -7.22 -9.50 2.02
N SER A 190 -6.93 -8.76 0.95
CA SER A 190 -6.66 -9.30 -0.39
C SER A 190 -5.54 -10.32 -0.41
N TRP A 191 -4.55 -10.24 0.49
CA TRP A 191 -3.40 -11.15 0.51
C TRP A 191 -3.77 -12.54 1.00
N GLU A 192 -4.43 -12.65 2.16
CA GLU A 192 -4.96 -13.93 2.68
C GLU A 192 -5.99 -14.52 1.73
N LYS A 193 -6.91 -13.69 1.21
CA LYS A 193 -7.90 -14.09 0.20
C LYS A 193 -7.23 -14.61 -1.08
N GLY A 194 -6.21 -13.90 -1.56
CA GLY A 194 -5.46 -14.28 -2.75
C GLY A 194 -4.74 -15.61 -2.59
N ALA A 195 -4.08 -15.81 -1.45
CA ALA A 195 -3.43 -17.08 -1.10
C ALA A 195 -4.40 -18.26 -1.14
N ALA A 196 -5.59 -18.09 -0.56
CA ALA A 196 -6.65 -19.09 -0.59
C ALA A 196 -7.12 -19.36 -2.03
N MET A 197 -7.32 -18.33 -2.84
CA MET A 197 -7.79 -18.46 -4.23
C MET A 197 -6.78 -19.16 -5.14
N ILE A 198 -5.47 -18.88 -5.02
CA ILE A 198 -4.45 -19.45 -5.91
C ILE A 198 -3.88 -20.80 -5.45
N GLY A 199 -4.48 -21.40 -4.41
CA GLY A 199 -4.15 -22.73 -3.91
C GLY A 199 -2.89 -22.80 -3.02
N ILE A 200 -2.43 -21.66 -2.49
CA ILE A 200 -1.31 -21.60 -1.54
C ILE A 200 -1.80 -21.76 -0.09
N GLY A 201 -3.01 -21.27 0.21
CA GLY A 201 -3.57 -21.27 1.57
C GLY A 201 -3.08 -20.09 2.41
N SER A 202 -3.98 -19.53 3.22
CA SER A 202 -3.68 -18.37 4.07
C SER A 202 -2.60 -18.63 5.12
N ASP A 203 -2.41 -19.88 5.54
CA ASP A 203 -1.39 -20.26 6.53
C ASP A 203 0.05 -20.03 6.03
N ASN A 204 0.23 -19.89 4.71
CA ASN A 204 1.51 -19.55 4.08
C ASN A 204 1.68 -18.04 3.84
N VAL A 205 0.72 -17.23 4.31
CA VAL A 205 0.82 -15.76 4.39
C VAL A 205 1.25 -15.41 5.82
N ILE A 206 2.52 -15.09 5.97
CA ILE A 206 3.14 -14.85 7.27
C ILE A 206 3.04 -13.36 7.62
N GLY A 207 2.23 -13.09 8.64
CA GLY A 207 2.12 -11.78 9.25
C GLY A 207 3.31 -11.46 10.15
N ILE A 208 4.14 -10.53 9.71
CA ILE A 208 5.26 -9.95 10.46
C ILE A 208 4.74 -8.88 11.41
N ASP A 209 5.30 -8.82 12.62
CA ASP A 209 4.95 -7.78 13.59
C ASP A 209 5.21 -6.38 13.02
N ILE A 210 4.45 -5.42 13.53
CA ILE A 210 4.55 -4.01 13.16
C ILE A 210 5.09 -3.17 14.31
N ASP A 211 5.76 -2.08 13.97
CA ASP A 211 6.23 -1.09 14.92
C ASP A 211 5.07 -0.20 15.44
N HIS A 212 5.39 0.77 16.30
CA HIS A 212 4.39 1.67 16.87
C HIS A 212 3.76 2.64 15.84
N ARG A 213 4.31 2.73 14.61
CA ARG A 213 3.78 3.51 13.49
C ARG A 213 2.99 2.64 12.51
N ALA A 214 2.72 1.39 12.87
CA ALA A 214 2.08 0.39 12.02
C ALA A 214 2.85 0.02 10.74
N CYS A 215 4.17 0.22 10.73
CA CYS A 215 5.06 -0.25 9.67
C CYS A 215 5.62 -1.64 10.01
N VAL A 216 5.94 -2.46 9.00
CA VAL A 216 6.64 -3.75 9.20
C VAL A 216 7.92 -3.57 10.04
N ASP A 217 8.01 -4.34 11.13
CA ASP A 217 9.19 -4.38 11.98
C ASP A 217 10.33 -5.16 11.30
N LEU A 218 11.31 -4.44 10.78
CA LEU A 218 12.44 -5.05 10.05
C LEU A 218 13.25 -6.06 10.88
N PRO A 219 13.53 -5.86 12.18
CA PRO A 219 14.17 -6.88 13.02
C PRO A 219 13.37 -8.20 13.08
N THR A 220 12.04 -8.13 13.20
CA THR A 220 11.19 -9.33 13.18
C THR A 220 11.19 -9.99 11.81
N LEU A 221 11.09 -9.21 10.72
CA LEU A 221 11.21 -9.73 9.36
C LEU A 221 12.55 -10.44 9.14
N GLU A 222 13.66 -9.83 9.55
CA GLU A 222 15.00 -10.39 9.41
C GLU A 222 15.14 -11.70 10.19
N THR A 223 14.61 -11.75 11.42
CA THR A 223 14.58 -12.97 12.23
C THR A 223 13.81 -14.09 11.53
N HIS A 224 12.65 -13.78 10.95
CA HIS A 224 11.85 -14.76 10.22
C HIS A 224 12.55 -15.24 8.94
N LEU A 225 13.13 -14.34 8.15
CA LEU A 225 13.89 -14.71 6.95
C LEU A 225 15.13 -15.56 7.27
N GLN A 226 15.79 -15.30 8.42
CA GLN A 226 16.88 -16.14 8.90
C GLN A 226 16.39 -17.54 9.26
N GLN A 227 15.24 -17.68 9.92
CA GLN A 227 14.62 -18.99 10.17
C GLN A 227 14.26 -19.73 8.87
N CYS A 228 13.74 -19.02 7.87
CA CYS A 228 13.45 -19.57 6.55
C CYS A 228 14.73 -20.10 5.87
N LEU A 229 15.83 -19.35 5.93
CA LEU A 229 17.13 -19.78 5.44
C LEU A 229 17.65 -21.02 6.19
N ASP A 230 17.65 -20.99 7.52
CA ASP A 230 18.20 -22.06 8.37
C ASP A 230 17.40 -23.37 8.21
N THR A 231 16.10 -23.25 7.98
CA THR A 231 15.20 -24.42 7.83
C THR A 231 14.88 -24.78 6.38
N GLN A 232 15.54 -24.12 5.42
CA GLN A 232 15.35 -24.27 3.98
C GLN A 232 13.88 -24.17 3.54
N GLN A 233 13.14 -23.23 4.11
CA GLN A 233 11.80 -22.86 3.64
C GLN A 233 11.90 -21.63 2.73
N ALA A 234 11.50 -21.79 1.47
CA ALA A 234 11.65 -20.72 0.48
C ALA A 234 10.62 -19.60 0.72
N VAL A 235 10.89 -18.42 0.16
CA VAL A 235 10.00 -17.25 0.25
C VAL A 235 9.59 -16.84 -1.17
N TYR A 236 8.29 -16.76 -1.44
CA TYR A 236 7.74 -16.26 -2.70
C TYR A 236 8.07 -14.79 -2.87
N ALA A 237 7.59 -13.97 -1.93
CA ALA A 237 7.78 -12.54 -1.93
C ALA A 237 7.73 -11.96 -0.52
N VAL A 238 8.33 -10.78 -0.38
CA VAL A 238 8.09 -9.86 0.74
C VAL A 238 7.29 -8.68 0.19
N VAL A 239 6.17 -8.36 0.84
CA VAL A 239 5.32 -7.24 0.48
C VAL A 239 5.65 -6.04 1.35
N ALA A 240 5.95 -4.91 0.73
CA ALA A 240 6.02 -3.60 1.39
C ALA A 240 4.72 -2.83 1.13
N ILE A 241 4.06 -2.36 2.19
CA ILE A 241 2.83 -1.58 2.10
C ILE A 241 3.21 -0.10 2.06
N ILE A 242 2.82 0.58 0.98
CA ILE A 242 3.05 2.01 0.80
C ILE A 242 1.70 2.70 0.88
N GLY A 243 1.38 3.17 2.09
CA GLY A 243 0.07 3.71 2.43
C GLY A 243 -0.86 2.62 2.95
N SER A 244 -0.70 2.27 4.23
CA SER A 244 -1.58 1.32 4.92
C SER A 244 -3.05 1.78 4.86
N THR A 245 -3.97 0.81 4.83
CA THR A 245 -5.40 1.10 4.64
C THR A 245 -5.97 1.94 5.79
N GLU A 246 -5.53 1.65 7.01
CA GLU A 246 -6.09 2.20 8.24
C GLU A 246 -5.39 3.49 8.67
N GLU A 247 -4.07 3.60 8.54
CA GLU A 247 -3.27 4.73 9.05
C GLU A 247 -2.53 5.53 7.98
N GLY A 248 -2.47 5.04 6.74
CA GLY A 248 -1.69 5.67 5.68
C GLY A 248 -0.18 5.59 5.90
N SER A 249 0.29 4.64 6.72
CA SER A 249 1.71 4.43 7.03
C SER A 249 2.49 3.87 5.85
N VAL A 250 3.80 4.12 5.81
CA VAL A 250 4.69 3.72 4.72
C VAL A 250 5.81 2.82 5.23
N ASP A 251 5.81 1.56 4.78
CA ASP A 251 6.86 0.60 5.13
C ASP A 251 8.25 1.06 4.66
N ASN A 252 9.28 0.64 5.39
CA ASN A 252 10.68 0.89 5.02
C ASN A 252 11.13 -0.02 3.87
N LEU A 253 10.64 0.28 2.66
CA LEU A 253 10.97 -0.43 1.44
C LEU A 253 12.48 -0.45 1.17
N ARG A 254 13.19 0.65 1.46
CA ARG A 254 14.65 0.68 1.30
C ARG A 254 15.33 -0.39 2.16
N GLY A 255 14.92 -0.51 3.43
CA GLY A 255 15.42 -1.53 4.34
C GLY A 255 15.11 -2.95 3.86
N ILE A 256 13.93 -3.19 3.28
CA ILE A 256 13.56 -4.49 2.69
C ILE A 256 14.43 -4.82 1.46
N VAL A 257 14.70 -3.84 0.60
CA VAL A 257 15.60 -4.00 -0.56
C VAL A 257 17.02 -4.34 -0.11
N ASP A 258 17.57 -3.58 0.85
CA ASP A 258 18.90 -3.83 1.40
C ASP A 258 18.96 -5.21 2.11
N MET A 259 17.88 -5.63 2.76
CA MET A 259 17.73 -6.95 3.35
C MET A 259 17.74 -8.07 2.30
N ARG A 260 17.03 -7.92 1.17
CA ARG A 260 17.07 -8.87 0.05
C ARG A 260 18.51 -9.10 -0.43
N LEU A 261 19.29 -8.04 -0.60
CA LEU A 261 20.69 -8.14 -1.05
C LEU A 261 21.55 -8.94 -0.04
N ARG A 262 21.39 -8.66 1.27
CA ARG A 262 22.10 -9.39 2.34
C ARG A 262 21.73 -10.87 2.39
N PHE A 263 20.45 -11.22 2.20
CA PHE A 263 20.01 -12.62 2.17
C PHE A 263 20.39 -13.34 0.88
N GLN A 264 20.47 -12.63 -0.25
CA GLN A 264 20.96 -13.20 -1.50
C GLN A 264 22.41 -13.65 -1.39
N ALA A 265 23.24 -12.90 -0.66
CA ALA A 265 24.62 -13.28 -0.34
C ALA A 265 24.72 -14.54 0.56
N LYS A 266 23.62 -14.94 1.20
CA LYS A 266 23.51 -16.18 2.01
C LYS A 266 22.76 -17.31 1.30
N GLY A 267 22.28 -17.08 0.06
CA GLY A 267 21.56 -18.09 -0.73
C GLY A 267 20.04 -18.10 -0.58
N LEU A 268 19.42 -17.05 -0.04
CA LEU A 268 17.96 -16.87 -0.02
C LEU A 268 17.55 -15.69 -0.92
N SER A 269 16.61 -15.92 -1.85
CA SER A 269 16.04 -14.86 -2.70
C SER A 269 14.52 -14.91 -2.75
N PHE A 270 13.92 -13.74 -2.88
CA PHE A 270 12.47 -13.53 -2.92
C PHE A 270 12.12 -12.33 -3.80
N CYS A 271 10.89 -12.31 -4.33
CA CYS A 271 10.36 -11.13 -4.99
C CYS A 271 10.06 -10.03 -3.96
N ILE A 272 10.16 -8.76 -4.36
CA ILE A 272 9.63 -7.63 -3.61
C ILE A 272 8.42 -7.12 -4.38
N HIS A 273 7.25 -7.19 -3.75
CA HIS A 273 6.06 -6.51 -4.24
C HIS A 273 5.78 -5.30 -3.37
N THR A 274 5.38 -4.20 -4.00
CA THR A 274 4.89 -3.04 -3.25
C THR A 274 3.38 -2.92 -3.42
N ASP A 275 2.66 -3.06 -2.32
CA ASP A 275 1.24 -2.72 -2.26
C ASP A 275 1.13 -1.19 -2.07
N ALA A 276 1.16 -0.47 -3.19
CA ALA A 276 0.98 0.99 -3.24
C ALA A 276 -0.42 1.34 -3.75
N ALA A 277 -1.42 0.50 -3.47
CA ALA A 277 -2.79 0.72 -3.94
C ALA A 277 -3.26 2.12 -3.54
N TRP A 278 -3.01 2.53 -2.30
CA TRP A 278 -3.25 3.89 -1.84
C TRP A 278 -2.09 4.85 -2.17
N GLY A 279 -0.86 4.50 -1.76
CA GLY A 279 0.27 5.42 -1.78
C GLY A 279 0.94 5.65 -3.15
N GLY A 280 0.56 4.93 -4.20
CA GLY A 280 1.24 4.99 -5.49
C GLY A 280 1.18 6.37 -6.15
N TYR A 281 0.01 7.03 -6.16
CA TYR A 281 -0.12 8.36 -6.77
C TYR A 281 0.68 9.44 -6.03
N PHE A 282 0.98 9.25 -4.75
CA PHE A 282 1.81 10.19 -3.98
C PHE A 282 3.26 10.26 -4.49
N ALA A 283 3.71 9.28 -5.28
CA ALA A 283 4.98 9.38 -6.01
C ALA A 283 5.01 10.59 -6.96
N ALA A 284 3.86 11.10 -7.41
CA ALA A 284 3.79 12.31 -8.23
C ALA A 284 4.23 13.57 -7.46
N MET A 285 4.24 13.53 -6.13
CA MET A 285 4.75 14.61 -5.27
C MET A 285 6.28 14.59 -5.13
N LEU A 286 6.98 13.62 -5.74
CA LEU A 286 8.45 13.64 -5.76
C LEU A 286 8.92 14.73 -6.72
N PRO A 287 9.82 15.64 -6.28
CA PRO A 287 10.37 16.66 -7.17
C PRO A 287 11.19 16.02 -8.27
N SER A 288 11.05 16.53 -9.51
CA SER A 288 11.85 16.09 -10.65
C SER A 288 13.33 16.43 -10.43
N CYS A 289 14.23 15.57 -10.92
CA CYS A 289 15.68 15.85 -10.95
C CYS A 289 16.03 17.07 -11.82
N SER A 290 15.11 17.52 -12.69
CA SER A 290 15.33 18.60 -13.67
C SER A 290 15.16 20.02 -13.14
N GLY A 291 15.33 20.27 -11.83
CA GLY A 291 15.38 21.64 -11.27
C GLY A 291 14.23 22.57 -11.69
N GLU A 292 13.10 21.99 -12.10
CA GLU A 292 11.99 22.73 -12.68
C GLU A 292 11.35 23.57 -11.59
N SER A 293 11.39 24.88 -11.79
CA SER A 293 10.88 25.88 -10.89
C SER A 293 9.42 25.63 -10.52
N VAL A 294 9.17 25.82 -9.22
CA VAL A 294 7.92 25.70 -8.48
C VAL A 294 6.72 26.28 -9.24
N GLY A 295 5.72 25.44 -9.54
CA GLY A 295 4.43 25.86 -10.09
C GLY A 295 3.33 25.57 -9.06
N MET A 296 2.45 26.56 -8.84
CA MET A 296 1.51 26.72 -7.71
C MET A 296 2.07 26.32 -6.34
N ASP A 297 2.47 27.36 -5.62
CA ASP A 297 3.26 27.30 -4.39
C ASP A 297 2.43 26.98 -3.14
N HIS A 298 1.27 26.32 -3.28
CA HIS A 298 0.33 26.04 -2.19
C HIS A 298 0.16 24.54 -1.98
N GLY A 299 0.63 24.03 -0.84
CA GLY A 299 0.50 22.63 -0.44
C GLY A 299 1.66 22.15 0.42
N LEU A 300 1.53 20.93 0.94
CA LEU A 300 2.50 20.32 1.86
C LEU A 300 3.29 19.22 1.16
N ASP A 301 4.62 19.30 1.20
CA ASP A 301 5.50 18.27 0.63
C ASP A 301 5.54 17.01 1.50
N LEU A 302 5.77 15.85 0.86
CA LEU A 302 5.98 14.56 1.52
C LEU A 302 7.06 14.61 2.59
N ARG A 303 6.95 13.95 3.74
CA ARG A 303 8.08 13.86 4.69
C ARG A 303 9.36 13.32 4.02
N PRO A 304 10.56 13.75 4.41
CA PRO A 304 11.81 13.25 3.82
C PRO A 304 11.92 11.72 3.82
N GLU A 305 11.48 11.09 4.90
CA GLU A 305 11.46 9.63 5.08
C GLU A 305 10.49 8.98 4.09
N THR A 306 9.27 9.49 4.00
CA THR A 306 8.24 9.02 3.04
C THR A 306 8.71 9.19 1.60
N ALA A 307 9.30 10.34 1.26
CA ALA A 307 9.88 10.60 -0.06
C ALA A 307 11.05 9.67 -0.39
N CYS A 308 11.81 9.22 0.61
CA CYS A 308 12.84 8.20 0.44
C CYS A 308 12.24 6.86 0.04
N GLN A 309 11.16 6.42 0.71
CA GLN A 309 10.49 5.15 0.42
C GLN A 309 9.79 5.17 -0.95
N LEU A 310 9.15 6.29 -1.32
CA LEU A 310 8.54 6.44 -2.64
C LEU A 310 9.59 6.41 -3.77
N ARG A 311 10.79 6.96 -3.56
CA ARG A 311 11.91 6.80 -4.53
C ARG A 311 12.43 5.37 -4.62
N ALA A 312 12.26 4.56 -3.56
CA ALA A 312 12.67 3.17 -3.54
C ALA A 312 11.73 2.24 -4.32
N LEU A 313 10.55 2.71 -4.74
CA LEU A 313 9.59 1.96 -5.57
C LEU A 313 10.23 1.33 -6.81
N ARG A 314 11.17 2.04 -7.45
CA ARG A 314 11.94 1.55 -8.61
C ARG A 314 12.69 0.23 -8.39
N HIS A 315 12.87 -0.20 -7.13
CA HIS A 315 13.58 -1.43 -6.77
C HIS A 315 12.65 -2.63 -6.52
N ALA A 316 11.34 -2.41 -6.42
CA ALA A 316 10.36 -3.49 -6.36
C ALA A 316 10.32 -4.24 -7.69
N ASP A 317 9.94 -5.52 -7.68
CA ASP A 317 9.74 -6.31 -8.89
C ASP A 317 8.34 -6.05 -9.49
N SER A 318 7.37 -5.71 -8.65
CA SER A 318 6.03 -5.31 -9.07
C SER A 318 5.39 -4.32 -8.09
N ILE A 319 4.47 -3.49 -8.57
CA ILE A 319 3.76 -2.49 -7.77
C ILE A 319 2.28 -2.51 -8.13
N THR A 320 1.42 -2.64 -7.12
CA THR A 320 -0.01 -2.37 -7.24
C THR A 320 -0.27 -0.89 -7.01
N VAL A 321 -1.13 -0.25 -7.83
CA VAL A 321 -1.61 1.12 -7.62
C VAL A 321 -3.07 1.24 -8.02
N ASP A 322 -3.88 1.98 -7.26
CA ASP A 322 -5.30 2.16 -7.57
C ASP A 322 -5.60 3.60 -8.06
N PRO A 323 -5.83 3.79 -9.38
CA PRO A 323 -6.45 4.99 -9.91
C PRO A 323 -7.74 5.40 -9.18
N HIS A 324 -8.59 4.44 -8.81
CA HIS A 324 -9.84 4.72 -8.08
C HIS A 324 -9.69 5.06 -6.59
N LYS A 325 -8.46 5.19 -6.11
CA LYS A 325 -8.14 5.65 -4.74
C LYS A 325 -7.63 7.09 -4.79
N ALA A 326 -6.31 7.28 -4.77
CA ALA A 326 -5.68 8.60 -4.76
C ALA A 326 -5.53 9.22 -6.15
N GLY A 327 -5.95 8.50 -7.22
CA GLY A 327 -6.01 9.02 -8.58
C GLY A 327 -7.30 9.75 -8.94
N TYR A 328 -8.28 9.84 -8.02
CA TYR A 328 -9.56 10.54 -8.24
C TYR A 328 -10.35 10.03 -9.46
N ILE A 329 -10.14 8.77 -9.86
CA ILE A 329 -10.79 8.13 -11.00
C ILE A 329 -12.00 7.31 -10.50
N PRO A 330 -13.13 7.25 -11.22
CA PRO A 330 -14.26 6.42 -10.81
C PRO A 330 -13.89 4.93 -10.74
N TYR A 331 -14.55 4.21 -9.85
CA TYR A 331 -14.56 2.76 -9.90
C TYR A 331 -15.19 2.26 -11.22
N PRO A 332 -14.70 1.14 -11.80
CA PRO A 332 -13.53 0.36 -11.40
C PRO A 332 -12.24 0.86 -12.08
N ALA A 333 -11.14 0.98 -11.33
CA ALA A 333 -9.81 1.21 -11.88
C ALA A 333 -8.69 0.88 -10.87
N GLY A 334 -8.12 -0.32 -10.98
CA GLY A 334 -6.84 -0.71 -10.38
C GLY A 334 -5.74 -0.78 -11.44
N CYS A 335 -4.49 -1.00 -11.03
CA CYS A 335 -3.37 -1.18 -11.95
C CYS A 335 -2.29 -2.04 -11.29
N LEU A 336 -1.63 -2.85 -12.11
CA LEU A 336 -0.43 -3.61 -11.75
C LEU A 336 0.68 -3.29 -12.74
N VAL A 337 1.85 -2.93 -12.23
CA VAL A 337 3.07 -2.76 -13.03
C VAL A 337 4.14 -3.77 -12.61
N TYR A 338 4.92 -4.22 -13.57
CA TYR A 338 6.12 -5.04 -13.39
C TYR A 338 7.35 -4.24 -13.80
N ARG A 339 8.44 -4.38 -13.03
CA ARG A 339 9.74 -3.79 -13.40
C ARG A 339 10.25 -4.36 -14.72
N ASP A 340 9.98 -5.65 -14.95
CA ASP A 340 10.49 -6.40 -16.09
C ASP A 340 9.33 -7.05 -16.83
N GLU A 341 9.13 -6.64 -18.09
CA GLU A 341 8.03 -7.03 -18.97
C GLU A 341 7.82 -8.56 -19.06
N PRO A 342 8.86 -9.42 -19.12
CA PRO A 342 8.69 -10.86 -19.19
C PRO A 342 7.94 -11.48 -18.01
N MET A 343 7.84 -10.78 -16.86
CA MET A 343 7.02 -11.23 -15.73
C MET A 343 5.56 -11.48 -16.13
N LYS A 344 5.00 -10.68 -17.05
CA LYS A 344 3.61 -10.82 -17.50
C LYS A 344 3.35 -12.14 -18.21
N HIS A 345 4.37 -12.78 -18.78
CA HIS A 345 4.22 -14.07 -19.46
C HIS A 345 4.04 -15.24 -18.49
N LEU A 346 4.33 -15.05 -17.20
CA LEU A 346 4.22 -16.13 -16.21
C LEU A 346 2.77 -16.40 -15.79
N ILE A 347 1.84 -15.51 -16.13
CA ILE A 347 0.39 -15.69 -15.95
C ILE A 347 -0.33 -15.88 -17.28
N ALA A 348 0.35 -15.82 -18.42
CA ALA A 348 -0.29 -15.91 -19.72
C ALA A 348 -0.66 -17.36 -20.10
N TRP A 349 -1.87 -17.56 -20.63
CA TRP A 349 -2.33 -18.82 -21.24
C TRP A 349 -2.48 -18.66 -22.76
N THR A 350 -1.39 -18.36 -23.47
CA THR A 350 -1.39 -18.31 -24.94
C THR A 350 -0.07 -18.79 -25.53
N SER A 351 -0.13 -19.26 -26.79
CA SER A 351 1.06 -19.30 -27.65
C SER A 351 1.25 -17.89 -28.25
N PRO A 352 2.45 -17.30 -28.28
CA PRO A 352 2.69 -15.87 -28.62
C PRO A 352 2.35 -15.39 -30.05
N TYR A 353 1.37 -15.95 -30.76
CA TYR A 353 1.18 -15.76 -32.21
C TYR A 353 0.20 -14.67 -32.64
N LEU A 354 -0.40 -13.90 -31.74
CA LEU A 354 -1.31 -12.80 -32.10
C LEU A 354 -0.60 -11.43 -32.17
N SER A 355 0.65 -11.40 -32.61
CA SER A 355 1.37 -10.16 -32.94
C SER A 355 1.87 -10.19 -34.39
N GLN A 356 1.00 -10.51 -35.34
CA GLN A 356 1.26 -10.16 -36.74
C GLN A 356 0.85 -8.69 -36.94
N GLY A 357 1.80 -7.78 -36.72
CA GLY A 357 1.73 -6.40 -37.22
C GLY A 357 1.38 -5.30 -36.21
N SER A 358 1.10 -5.60 -34.94
CA SER A 358 0.87 -4.59 -33.89
C SER A 358 1.95 -4.66 -32.81
N GLU A 359 2.65 -3.54 -32.56
CA GLU A 359 3.64 -3.39 -31.48
C GLU A 359 3.04 -3.65 -30.08
N CYS A 360 1.74 -3.41 -29.93
CA CYS A 360 0.96 -3.68 -28.72
C CYS A 360 0.07 -4.91 -28.97
N GLY A 361 0.47 -6.09 -28.47
CA GLY A 361 -0.38 -7.30 -28.52
C GLY A 361 -1.67 -7.15 -27.68
N SER A 362 -2.52 -8.18 -27.67
CA SER A 362 -3.69 -8.21 -26.77
C SER A 362 -3.27 -8.05 -25.30
N MET A 363 -3.94 -7.18 -24.55
CA MET A 363 -3.65 -6.90 -23.14
C MET A 363 -4.32 -7.90 -22.18
N GLY A 364 -5.52 -8.38 -22.51
CA GLY A 364 -6.32 -9.24 -21.62
C GLY A 364 -5.87 -10.69 -21.49
N VAL A 365 -4.72 -11.07 -22.05
CA VAL A 365 -4.13 -12.41 -21.85
C VAL A 365 -3.06 -12.43 -20.75
N TYR A 366 -2.67 -11.25 -20.24
CA TYR A 366 -1.56 -11.06 -19.30
C TYR A 366 -2.03 -10.77 -17.85
N GLY A 367 -3.26 -11.15 -17.52
CA GLY A 367 -3.85 -10.96 -16.19
C GLY A 367 -4.83 -12.09 -15.81
N LEU A 368 -5.47 -11.96 -14.65
CA LEU A 368 -6.52 -12.86 -14.17
C LEU A 368 -7.85 -12.63 -14.87
N GLU A 369 -8.12 -11.39 -15.28
CA GLU A 369 -9.37 -10.99 -15.89
C GLU A 369 -9.42 -11.34 -17.38
N GLY A 370 -10.63 -11.56 -17.90
CA GLY A 370 -10.87 -11.75 -19.34
C GLY A 370 -11.39 -10.46 -19.97
N SER A 371 -12.70 -10.42 -20.25
CA SER A 371 -13.34 -9.21 -20.77
C SER A 371 -13.23 -8.06 -19.76
N LYS A 372 -12.76 -6.91 -20.24
CA LYS A 372 -12.49 -5.74 -19.40
C LYS A 372 -12.81 -4.43 -20.15
N PRO A 373 -13.37 -3.42 -19.48
CA PRO A 373 -13.88 -2.23 -20.15
C PRO A 373 -12.74 -1.31 -20.59
N GLY A 374 -12.60 -1.08 -21.90
CA GLY A 374 -11.67 -0.05 -22.39
C GLY A 374 -12.03 1.36 -21.93
N ALA A 375 -13.28 1.57 -21.47
CA ALA A 375 -13.71 2.79 -20.79
C ALA A 375 -12.93 3.10 -19.49
N ALA A 376 -12.53 2.07 -18.73
CA ALA A 376 -11.70 2.28 -17.54
C ALA A 376 -10.31 2.80 -17.91
N ALA A 377 -9.67 2.21 -18.94
CA ALA A 377 -8.39 2.70 -19.46
C ALA A 377 -8.49 4.15 -19.96
N MET A 378 -9.55 4.48 -20.71
CA MET A 378 -9.82 5.85 -21.16
C MET A 378 -9.99 6.84 -20.01
N SER A 379 -10.66 6.42 -18.93
CA SER A 379 -10.86 7.23 -17.73
C SER A 379 -9.53 7.60 -17.08
N VAL A 380 -8.66 6.61 -16.87
CA VAL A 380 -7.33 6.82 -16.28
C VAL A 380 -6.47 7.70 -17.19
N TRP A 381 -6.39 7.34 -18.47
CA TRP A 381 -5.58 8.04 -19.45
C TRP A 381 -5.96 9.51 -19.60
N LEU A 382 -7.26 9.82 -19.76
CA LEU A 382 -7.68 11.20 -19.95
C LEU A 382 -7.38 12.04 -18.71
N SER A 383 -7.52 11.46 -17.51
CA SER A 383 -7.14 12.13 -16.27
C SER A 383 -5.62 12.38 -16.18
N HIS A 384 -4.80 11.38 -16.51
CA HIS A 384 -3.34 11.51 -16.53
C HIS A 384 -2.86 12.55 -17.54
N THR A 385 -3.44 12.57 -18.74
CA THR A 385 -3.07 13.49 -19.80
C THR A 385 -3.53 14.92 -19.52
N ALA A 386 -4.72 15.10 -18.95
CA ALA A 386 -5.26 16.43 -18.66
C ALA A 386 -4.60 17.08 -17.43
N ILE A 387 -4.32 16.31 -16.38
CA ILE A 387 -3.79 16.83 -15.12
C ILE A 387 -2.26 16.78 -15.10
N GLY A 388 -1.67 15.72 -15.65
CA GLY A 388 -0.24 15.43 -15.59
C GLY A 388 0.12 14.55 -14.40
N LEU A 389 0.73 13.39 -14.65
CA LEU A 389 1.20 12.48 -13.60
C LEU A 389 2.60 12.88 -13.11
N ASN A 390 2.71 14.08 -12.56
CA ASN A 390 3.97 14.70 -12.13
C ASN A 390 3.75 15.71 -10.99
N TYR A 391 4.84 16.34 -10.55
CA TYR A 391 4.84 17.31 -9.44
C TYR A 391 3.87 18.49 -9.61
N ARG A 392 3.68 18.97 -10.85
CA ARG A 392 2.81 20.13 -11.15
C ARG A 392 1.35 19.74 -11.33
N GLY A 393 1.08 18.49 -11.72
CA GLY A 393 -0.27 17.95 -11.90
C GLY A 393 -0.81 17.28 -10.64
N TYR A 394 -0.90 15.95 -10.65
CA TYR A 394 -1.34 15.16 -9.48
C TYR A 394 -0.54 15.47 -8.22
N GLY A 395 0.76 15.75 -8.34
CA GLY A 395 1.59 16.17 -7.21
C GLY A 395 1.04 17.42 -6.52
N SER A 396 0.57 18.41 -7.28
CA SER A 396 -0.03 19.64 -6.72
C SER A 396 -1.35 19.35 -6.00
N ILE A 397 -2.24 18.57 -6.62
CA ILE A 397 -3.53 18.17 -6.01
C ILE A 397 -3.31 17.45 -4.68
N LEU A 398 -2.38 16.48 -4.66
CA LEU A 398 -2.09 15.71 -3.47
C LEU A 398 -1.36 16.52 -2.39
N ARG A 399 -0.48 17.46 -2.76
CA ARG A 399 0.12 18.40 -1.79
C ARG A 399 -0.93 19.27 -1.10
N GLN A 400 -1.97 19.71 -1.80
CA GLN A 400 -3.08 20.44 -1.18
C GLN A 400 -3.90 19.54 -0.25
N ALA A 401 -4.23 18.32 -0.68
CA ALA A 401 -4.90 17.35 0.18
C ALA A 401 -4.06 16.99 1.43
N SER A 402 -2.73 16.87 1.29
CA SER A 402 -1.81 16.61 2.40
C SER A 402 -1.71 17.78 3.36
N PHE A 403 -1.75 19.02 2.86
CA PHE A 403 -1.86 20.21 3.71
C PHE A 403 -3.14 20.17 4.54
N ASN A 404 -4.29 19.93 3.91
CA ASN A 404 -5.58 19.80 4.60
C ASN A 404 -5.56 18.65 5.62
N SER A 405 -4.91 17.53 5.29
CA SER A 405 -4.75 16.40 6.21
C SER A 405 -3.94 16.78 7.44
N ALA A 406 -2.82 17.48 7.27
CA ALA A 406 -1.97 17.93 8.37
C ALA A 406 -2.68 18.98 9.23
N MET A 407 -3.47 19.88 8.63
CA MET A 407 -4.30 20.83 9.37
C MET A 407 -5.36 20.12 10.23
N MET A 408 -6.02 19.10 9.70
CA MET A 408 -6.91 18.26 10.51
C MET A 408 -6.17 17.54 11.63
N ALA A 409 -4.97 17.00 11.37
CA ALA A 409 -4.16 16.38 12.40
C ALA A 409 -3.75 17.34 13.51
N ALA A 410 -3.44 18.60 13.16
CA ALA A 410 -3.18 19.66 14.12
C ALA A 410 -4.38 19.90 15.04
N TRP A 411 -5.60 19.93 14.48
CA TRP A 411 -6.82 19.98 15.27
C TRP A 411 -6.99 18.75 16.16
N TRP A 412 -6.85 17.54 15.64
CA TRP A 412 -6.97 16.30 16.43
C TRP A 412 -5.97 16.25 17.60
N ALA A 413 -4.75 16.76 17.42
CA ALA A 413 -3.71 16.77 18.45
C ALA A 413 -3.97 17.78 19.57
N THR A 414 -4.71 18.86 19.28
CA THR A 414 -4.89 20.02 20.18
C THR A 414 -6.32 20.23 20.65
N LEU A 415 -7.27 19.42 20.16
CA LEU A 415 -8.70 19.51 20.40
C LEU A 415 -9.09 19.55 21.88
N THR A 416 -8.37 18.80 22.72
CA THR A 416 -8.70 18.63 24.14
C THR A 416 -7.61 19.20 25.05
N THR A 417 -8.03 19.85 26.14
CA THR A 417 -7.17 20.27 27.27
C THR A 417 -7.35 19.34 28.47
N GLU A 418 -6.61 19.55 29.56
CA GLU A 418 -6.69 18.68 30.75
C GLU A 418 -8.07 18.72 31.43
N ASP A 419 -8.74 19.86 31.36
CA ASP A 419 -10.05 20.13 31.98
C ASP A 419 -11.25 19.58 31.19
N ASP A 420 -11.02 19.08 29.97
CA ASP A 420 -12.10 18.58 29.13
C ASP A 420 -12.67 17.26 29.62
N CYS A 421 -13.98 17.06 29.42
CA CYS A 421 -14.67 15.82 29.79
C CYS A 421 -14.25 14.59 28.96
N PHE A 422 -13.46 14.80 27.90
CA PHE A 422 -12.88 13.77 27.07
C PHE A 422 -11.48 14.15 26.62
N VAL A 423 -10.73 13.15 26.15
CA VAL A 423 -9.40 13.31 25.55
C VAL A 423 -9.43 12.77 24.12
N CYS A 424 -8.76 13.49 23.22
CA CYS A 424 -8.54 13.07 21.84
C CYS A 424 -7.04 12.83 21.64
N VAL A 425 -6.68 11.62 21.21
CA VAL A 425 -5.27 11.22 21.03
C VAL A 425 -5.08 10.74 19.59
N PRO A 426 -4.31 11.48 18.76
CA PRO A 426 -3.90 11.02 17.44
C PRO A 426 -3.05 9.76 17.52
N PHE A 427 -3.20 8.86 16.54
CA PHE A 427 -2.36 7.67 16.41
C PHE A 427 -0.91 8.06 16.14
N ASP A 428 -0.67 8.95 15.18
CA ASP A 428 0.65 9.52 14.94
C ASP A 428 1.05 10.42 16.11
N MET A 429 2.18 10.11 16.74
CA MET A 429 2.71 10.88 17.86
C MET A 429 3.21 12.25 17.39
N LEU A 430 3.06 13.25 18.26
CA LEU A 430 3.74 14.51 18.06
C LEU A 430 5.27 14.31 18.11
N PRO A 431 6.08 15.12 17.40
CA PRO A 431 7.54 15.04 17.47
C PRO A 431 8.08 15.02 18.91
N SER A 432 7.59 15.90 19.79
CA SER A 432 7.98 15.92 21.21
C SER A 432 7.55 14.67 21.98
N GLU A 433 6.40 14.09 21.64
CA GLU A 433 5.86 12.89 22.29
C GLU A 433 6.75 11.67 22.01
N SER A 434 7.32 11.59 20.81
CA SER A 434 8.27 10.52 20.44
C SER A 434 9.58 10.56 21.24
N LEU A 435 9.92 11.71 21.84
CA LEU A 435 11.11 11.90 22.67
C LEU A 435 10.86 11.66 24.17
N GLY A 436 9.59 11.53 24.59
CA GLY A 436 9.20 11.20 25.96
C GLY A 436 9.20 12.36 26.96
N ASP A 437 9.25 13.61 26.50
CA ASP A 437 9.21 14.81 27.35
C ASP A 437 7.80 15.42 27.40
N ARG A 438 7.15 15.37 28.56
CA ARG A 438 5.77 15.87 28.74
C ARG A 438 5.66 17.39 28.64
N ASP A 439 6.65 18.13 29.14
CA ASP A 439 6.61 19.59 29.11
C ASP A 439 6.79 20.09 27.67
N ALA A 440 7.63 19.38 26.89
CA ALA A 440 7.78 19.63 25.47
C ALA A 440 6.48 19.37 24.68
N VAL A 441 5.69 18.35 25.04
CA VAL A 441 4.39 18.07 24.40
C VAL A 441 3.40 19.20 24.60
N THR A 442 3.29 19.73 25.82
CA THR A 442 2.39 20.86 26.10
C THR A 442 2.81 22.10 25.32
N GLN A 443 4.10 22.43 25.32
CA GLN A 443 4.65 23.55 24.56
C GLN A 443 4.42 23.41 23.05
N GLU A 444 4.58 22.20 22.50
CA GLU A 444 4.33 21.93 21.09
C GLU A 444 2.84 22.08 20.75
N LYS A 445 1.92 21.64 21.61
CA LYS A 445 0.47 21.85 21.42
C LYS A 445 0.09 23.33 21.46
N ASP A 446 0.64 24.10 22.39
CA ASP A 446 0.39 25.54 22.47
C ASP A 446 0.93 26.27 21.25
N ARG A 447 2.08 25.82 20.75
CA ARG A 447 2.64 26.31 19.50
C ARG A 447 1.75 25.98 18.31
N ILE A 448 1.22 24.75 18.19
CA ILE A 448 0.28 24.38 17.13
C ILE A 448 -0.95 25.30 17.15
N ARG A 449 -1.50 25.60 18.33
CA ARG A 449 -2.63 26.52 18.49
C ARG A 449 -2.31 27.94 18.05
N ALA A 450 -1.11 28.43 18.33
CA ALA A 450 -0.70 29.80 18.01
C ALA A 450 -0.22 29.97 16.56
N ASP A 451 0.49 28.98 16.03
CA ASP A 451 1.24 29.07 14.78
C ASP A 451 0.53 28.44 13.58
N ILE A 452 -0.38 27.49 13.81
CA ILE A 452 -0.98 26.67 12.75
C ILE A 452 -2.50 26.82 12.71
N LEU A 453 -3.19 26.57 13.84
CA LEU A 453 -4.66 26.64 13.85
C LEU A 453 -5.12 28.07 13.52
N GLY A 454 -6.20 28.20 12.75
CA GLY A 454 -6.69 29.52 12.36
C GLY A 454 -6.04 30.13 11.13
N LYS A 455 -4.93 29.56 10.62
CA LYS A 455 -4.11 30.21 9.60
C LYS A 455 -4.31 29.62 8.21
N SER A 456 -4.29 30.50 7.20
CA SER A 456 -4.21 30.10 5.79
C SER A 456 -2.83 29.54 5.47
N TYR A 457 -2.70 28.95 4.28
CA TYR A 457 -1.40 28.53 3.77
C TYR A 457 -0.40 29.70 3.76
N GLU A 458 -0.80 30.86 3.21
CA GLU A 458 0.06 32.05 3.08
C GLU A 458 0.50 32.57 4.45
N GLN A 459 -0.41 32.56 5.43
CA GLN A 459 -0.10 32.97 6.79
C GLN A 459 0.88 32.00 7.46
N THR A 460 0.72 30.70 7.24
CA THR A 460 1.60 29.67 7.80
C THR A 460 2.99 29.70 7.14
N SER A 461 3.05 29.89 5.82
CA SER A 461 4.31 29.95 5.08
C SER A 461 5.10 31.23 5.34
N THR A 462 4.44 32.37 5.58
CA THR A 462 5.11 33.65 5.85
C THR A 462 5.88 33.63 7.17
N LEU A 463 5.36 32.92 8.18
CA LEU A 463 6.04 32.75 9.48
C LEU A 463 7.43 32.11 9.33
N ASP A 464 7.66 31.35 8.27
CA ASP A 464 8.95 30.72 7.99
C ASP A 464 9.96 31.69 7.35
N THR A 465 9.49 32.75 6.69
CA THR A 465 10.33 33.74 6.02
C THR A 465 10.85 34.85 6.94
N GLU A 466 10.25 35.05 8.11
CA GLU A 466 10.66 36.06 9.09
C GLU A 466 11.87 35.64 9.96
N GLY A 467 12.41 34.43 9.72
CA GLY A 467 13.63 33.92 10.33
C GLY A 467 13.44 33.36 11.75
N PRO A 468 14.25 32.36 12.17
CA PRO A 468 14.10 31.74 13.47
C PRO A 468 14.61 32.69 14.56
N SER A 469 13.70 33.25 15.36
CA SER A 469 14.04 33.79 16.68
C SER A 469 14.29 32.68 17.73
N SER A 470 14.11 31.41 17.34
CA SER A 470 14.13 30.22 18.21
C SER A 470 14.76 29.00 17.52
N PRO A 471 15.40 28.06 18.25
CA PRO A 471 15.90 26.79 17.70
C PRO A 471 14.80 25.79 17.25
N ALA A 472 13.53 26.16 17.37
CA ALA A 472 12.40 25.32 16.99
C ALA A 472 12.23 25.21 15.45
N PRO A 473 11.72 24.07 14.92
CA PRO A 473 11.47 23.91 13.47
C PRO A 473 10.46 24.94 12.96
N SER A 474 10.48 25.30 11.69
CA SER A 474 9.53 26.24 11.08
C SER A 474 8.06 25.76 11.20
N ALA A 475 7.07 26.64 11.04
CA ALA A 475 5.64 26.27 11.15
C ALA A 475 5.25 25.22 10.09
N MET A 476 5.72 25.38 8.84
CA MET A 476 5.50 24.36 7.80
C MET A 476 6.27 23.07 8.06
N THR A 477 7.47 23.17 8.64
CA THR A 477 8.26 21.98 9.01
C THR A 477 7.56 21.18 10.10
N LEU A 478 7.01 21.86 11.11
CA LEU A 478 6.19 21.23 12.14
C LEU A 478 4.93 20.61 11.54
N LEU A 479 4.18 21.37 10.72
CA LEU A 479 2.96 20.89 10.08
C LEU A 479 3.20 19.62 9.24
N ARG A 480 4.33 19.54 8.52
CA ARG A 480 4.75 18.36 7.74
C ARG A 480 4.93 17.09 8.59
N GLN A 481 5.21 17.25 9.88
CA GLN A 481 5.39 16.14 10.82
C GLN A 481 4.10 15.72 11.54
N LEU A 482 3.00 16.48 11.37
CA LEU A 482 1.73 16.17 12.04
C LEU A 482 0.90 15.13 11.25
N GLY A 483 0.28 14.21 11.97
CA GLY A 483 -0.70 13.26 11.43
C GLY A 483 -0.11 12.13 10.59
N SER A 484 -0.93 11.62 9.67
CA SER A 484 -0.59 10.50 8.80
C SER A 484 0.48 10.87 7.77
N GLU A 485 1.30 9.89 7.37
CA GLU A 485 2.27 10.06 6.28
C GLU A 485 1.59 10.28 4.92
N LEU A 486 0.47 9.61 4.66
CA LEU A 486 -0.26 9.65 3.39
C LEU A 486 -1.76 9.87 3.61
N ASN A 487 -2.14 10.95 4.27
CA ASN A 487 -3.50 11.51 4.32
C ASN A 487 -4.61 10.63 4.95
N ILE A 488 -4.26 9.71 5.84
CA ILE A 488 -5.24 8.89 6.59
C ILE A 488 -5.03 9.09 8.09
N ASN A 489 -5.56 10.17 8.64
CA ASN A 489 -5.42 10.46 10.07
C ASN A 489 -6.23 9.46 10.90
N THR A 490 -5.57 8.77 11.82
CA THR A 490 -6.22 7.91 12.81
C THR A 490 -6.11 8.53 14.19
N PHE A 491 -7.18 8.45 14.97
CA PHE A 491 -7.21 8.96 16.34
C PHE A 491 -8.24 8.20 17.18
N ALA A 492 -8.11 8.30 18.49
CA ALA A 492 -8.99 7.65 19.45
C ALA A 492 -9.41 8.61 20.55
N LEU A 493 -10.55 8.28 21.17
CA LEU A 493 -11.14 9.06 22.25
C LEU A 493 -11.15 8.26 23.54
N ASN A 494 -10.99 8.95 24.65
CA ASN A 494 -11.30 8.45 25.98
C ASN A 494 -12.04 9.54 26.77
N TRP A 495 -12.66 9.22 27.91
CA TRP A 495 -13.55 10.14 28.63
C TRP A 495 -13.35 10.10 30.14
N ARG A 496 -13.75 11.19 30.81
CA ARG A 496 -13.62 11.35 32.26
C ARG A 496 -14.95 11.11 32.98
N HIS A 497 -14.90 10.50 34.15
CA HIS A 497 -16.01 10.45 35.09
C HIS A 497 -16.36 11.85 35.63
N ARG A 498 -17.47 11.98 36.36
CA ARG A 498 -17.92 13.27 36.92
C ARG A 498 -16.95 13.84 37.96
N ASP A 499 -16.14 12.99 38.59
CA ASP A 499 -15.10 13.38 39.53
C ASP A 499 -13.78 13.83 38.86
N GLY A 500 -13.73 13.83 37.52
CA GLY A 500 -12.56 14.22 36.73
C GLY A 500 -11.55 13.08 36.48
N THR A 501 -11.74 11.90 37.07
CA THR A 501 -10.89 10.74 36.81
C THR A 501 -11.09 10.24 35.39
N LEU A 502 -10.00 9.84 34.71
CA LEU A 502 -10.07 9.34 33.35
C LEU A 502 -10.43 7.84 33.35
N ASN A 503 -11.33 7.43 32.45
CA ASN A 503 -11.69 6.03 32.28
C ASN A 503 -10.47 5.18 31.90
N THR A 504 -10.31 4.02 32.54
CA THR A 504 -9.24 3.06 32.21
C THR A 504 -9.71 1.86 31.41
N ASP A 505 -11.02 1.64 31.29
CA ASP A 505 -11.60 0.50 30.58
C ASP A 505 -11.65 0.71 29.06
N THR A 506 -11.02 -0.21 28.32
CA THR A 506 -11.02 -0.22 26.85
C THR A 506 -12.43 -0.39 26.29
N VAL A 507 -13.29 -1.20 26.92
CA VAL A 507 -14.65 -1.45 26.44
C VAL A 507 -15.48 -0.18 26.54
N ALA A 508 -15.38 0.56 27.64
CA ALA A 508 -16.03 1.84 27.82
C ALA A 508 -15.56 2.90 26.81
N ALA A 509 -14.25 2.97 26.52
CA ALA A 509 -13.72 3.86 25.49
C ALA A 509 -14.24 3.50 24.08
N ASN A 510 -14.26 2.21 23.76
CA ASN A 510 -14.81 1.71 22.50
C ASN A 510 -16.30 2.05 22.32
N GLN A 511 -17.08 2.01 23.41
CA GLN A 511 -18.49 2.37 23.36
C GLN A 511 -18.68 3.85 22.99
N LEU A 512 -17.91 4.76 23.58
CA LEU A 512 -17.94 6.18 23.22
C LEU A 512 -17.66 6.35 21.72
N MET A 513 -16.55 5.79 21.24
CA MET A 513 -16.14 5.98 19.84
C MET A 513 -17.14 5.38 18.84
N LYS A 514 -17.72 4.21 19.14
CA LYS A 514 -18.79 3.60 18.31
C LYS A 514 -20.02 4.51 18.22
N ARG A 515 -20.40 5.17 19.34
CA ARG A 515 -21.55 6.10 19.36
C ARG A 515 -21.26 7.38 18.60
N VAL A 516 -20.05 7.94 18.74
CA VAL A 516 -19.61 9.13 18.00
C VAL A 516 -19.60 8.86 16.50
N VAL A 517 -19.01 7.74 16.07
CA VAL A 517 -18.96 7.39 14.63
C VAL A 517 -20.36 7.15 14.08
N LYS A 518 -21.27 6.54 14.84
CA LYS A 518 -22.67 6.39 14.42
C LYS A 518 -23.37 7.73 14.13
N ARG A 519 -23.01 8.80 14.84
CA ARG A 519 -23.53 10.16 14.58
C ARG A 519 -22.86 10.84 13.38
N LEU A 520 -21.69 10.37 12.97
CA LEU A 520 -20.85 10.95 11.91
C LEU A 520 -20.66 10.00 10.72
N SER A 521 -21.59 9.05 10.54
CA SER A 521 -21.60 8.11 9.42
C SER A 521 -23.03 7.72 9.07
N VAL A 522 -23.21 7.18 7.87
CA VAL A 522 -24.46 6.54 7.45
C VAL A 522 -24.33 5.06 7.72
N ASP A 523 -24.99 4.59 8.77
CA ASP A 523 -24.96 3.19 9.23
C ASP A 523 -26.22 2.39 8.85
N SER A 524 -27.27 3.07 8.38
CA SER A 524 -28.54 2.47 8.00
C SER A 524 -29.21 3.24 6.86
N SER A 525 -30.19 2.62 6.19
CA SER A 525 -30.99 3.26 5.13
C SER A 525 -31.88 4.41 5.62
N ASP A 526 -32.15 4.45 6.93
CA ASP A 526 -33.04 5.43 7.55
C ASP A 526 -32.29 6.69 8.02
N THR A 527 -30.95 6.64 7.98
CA THR A 527 -30.10 7.76 8.37
C THR A 527 -30.15 8.84 7.28
N ASP A 528 -30.60 10.05 7.64
CA ASP A 528 -30.64 11.20 6.74
C ASP A 528 -29.24 11.80 6.56
N PRO A 529 -28.57 11.60 5.40
CA PRO A 529 -27.20 12.03 5.20
C PRO A 529 -27.05 13.56 5.19
N THR A 530 -28.13 14.32 4.98
CA THR A 530 -28.07 15.79 4.92
C THR A 530 -27.90 16.45 6.28
N LYS A 531 -28.15 15.70 7.37
CA LYS A 531 -28.03 16.17 8.75
C LYS A 531 -26.67 15.89 9.38
N ILE A 532 -25.82 15.13 8.70
CA ILE A 532 -24.49 14.79 9.19
C ILE A 532 -23.54 15.94 8.86
N PRO A 533 -22.91 16.59 9.84
CA PRO A 533 -22.08 17.77 9.61
C PRO A 533 -20.83 17.45 8.80
N PHE A 534 -20.24 16.28 9.04
CA PHE A 534 -19.16 15.71 8.25
C PHE A 534 -19.01 14.21 8.54
N TYR A 535 -18.26 13.52 7.71
CA TYR A 535 -18.17 12.06 7.72
C TYR A 535 -16.84 11.58 8.28
N LEU A 536 -16.92 10.62 9.21
CA LEU A 536 -15.78 9.84 9.69
C LEU A 536 -15.99 8.36 9.38
N THR A 537 -14.88 7.65 9.26
CA THR A 537 -14.86 6.19 9.24
C THR A 537 -14.27 5.67 10.54
N SER A 538 -14.30 4.37 10.74
CA SER A 538 -13.74 3.74 11.92
C SER A 538 -13.20 2.36 11.59
N THR A 539 -12.28 1.90 12.42
CA THR A 539 -11.76 0.54 12.36
C THR A 539 -11.47 0.02 13.76
N GLU A 540 -10.97 -1.21 13.84
CA GLU A 540 -10.62 -1.85 15.10
C GLU A 540 -9.17 -2.36 15.05
N PHE A 541 -8.34 -1.83 15.94
CA PHE A 541 -6.98 -2.28 16.16
C PHE A 541 -7.00 -3.52 17.05
N SER A 542 -6.99 -4.68 16.40
CA SER A 542 -6.98 -5.95 17.12
C SER A 542 -5.64 -6.20 17.81
N VAL A 543 -5.67 -6.73 19.04
CA VAL A 543 -4.46 -7.09 19.79
C VAL A 543 -3.61 -8.12 19.02
N GLN A 544 -4.28 -9.04 18.32
CA GLN A 544 -3.62 -10.07 17.52
C GLN A 544 -2.81 -9.51 16.34
N ARG A 545 -3.35 -8.52 15.62
CA ARG A 545 -2.69 -7.95 14.42
C ARG A 545 -1.76 -6.80 14.76
N TYR A 546 -2.15 -5.93 15.68
CA TYR A 546 -1.38 -4.73 16.01
C TYR A 546 -0.36 -4.93 17.13
N GLY A 547 -0.54 -5.93 18.01
CA GLY A 547 0.43 -6.29 19.04
C GLY A 547 0.92 -5.08 19.86
N LYS A 548 2.23 -4.81 19.81
CA LYS A 548 2.86 -3.69 20.54
C LYS A 548 2.36 -2.31 20.10
N CYS A 549 1.92 -2.17 18.84
CA CYS A 549 1.39 -0.92 18.31
C CYS A 549 0.13 -0.48 19.06
N VAL A 550 -0.87 -1.37 19.18
CA VAL A 550 -2.10 -1.05 19.92
C VAL A 550 -1.86 -0.95 21.43
N ALA A 551 -0.93 -1.73 21.98
CA ALA A 551 -0.54 -1.61 23.38
C ALA A 551 0.00 -0.20 23.71
N ASN A 552 0.87 0.33 22.84
CA ASN A 552 1.36 1.71 22.94
C ASN A 552 0.23 2.73 22.81
N PHE A 553 -0.71 2.51 21.87
CA PHE A 553 -1.80 3.46 21.68
C PHE A 553 -2.77 3.49 22.87
N LYS A 554 -3.10 2.33 23.45
CA LYS A 554 -3.87 2.23 24.70
C LYS A 554 -3.18 2.95 25.86
N LEU A 555 -1.85 2.81 25.98
CA LEU A 555 -1.07 3.50 27.01
C LEU A 555 -1.19 5.02 26.89
N ARG A 556 -1.11 5.56 25.67
CA ARG A 556 -1.28 7.01 25.39
C ARG A 556 -2.69 7.51 25.69
N LEU A 557 -3.70 6.66 25.55
CA LEU A 557 -5.09 6.92 25.97
C LEU A 557 -5.30 6.73 27.50
N GLN A 558 -4.27 6.30 28.23
CA GLN A 558 -4.33 5.93 29.65
C GLN A 558 -5.33 4.80 29.95
N LEU A 559 -5.48 3.88 29.00
CA LEU A 559 -6.27 2.67 29.15
C LEU A 559 -5.41 1.54 29.73
N GLU A 560 -6.04 0.65 30.49
CA GLU A 560 -5.40 -0.56 30.99
C GLU A 560 -5.02 -1.50 29.83
N GLN A 561 -3.89 -2.19 30.01
CA GLN A 561 -3.48 -3.23 29.06
C GLN A 561 -4.41 -4.43 29.21
N SER A 562 -5.20 -4.67 28.17
CA SER A 562 -6.24 -5.69 28.14
C SER A 562 -6.22 -6.46 26.81
N ALA A 563 -6.84 -7.64 26.79
CA ALA A 563 -7.02 -8.44 25.57
C ALA A 563 -8.07 -7.86 24.60
N GLU A 564 -8.81 -6.84 25.03
CA GLU A 564 -9.83 -6.18 24.23
C GLU A 564 -9.22 -5.44 23.04
N ASN A 565 -9.88 -5.46 21.90
CA ASN A 565 -9.41 -4.67 20.76
C ASN A 565 -9.68 -3.18 20.99
N LEU A 566 -8.93 -2.29 20.34
CA LEU A 566 -9.15 -0.85 20.44
C LEU A 566 -9.90 -0.37 19.19
N PHE A 567 -11.10 0.16 19.37
CA PHE A 567 -11.82 0.85 18.30
C PHE A 567 -11.18 2.22 18.06
N VAL A 568 -11.05 2.65 16.81
CA VAL A 568 -10.41 3.93 16.47
C VAL A 568 -11.22 4.66 15.39
N LEU A 569 -11.14 5.98 15.39
CA LEU A 569 -11.73 6.83 14.35
C LEU A 569 -10.68 7.09 13.27
N ARG A 570 -11.16 7.18 12.03
CA ARG A 570 -10.33 7.33 10.83
C ARG A 570 -10.87 8.41 9.92
N ASN A 571 -9.98 9.32 9.55
CA ASN A 571 -10.23 10.50 8.74
C ASN A 571 -9.30 10.48 7.51
N VAL A 572 -9.84 10.00 6.38
CA VAL A 572 -9.16 10.07 5.08
C VAL A 572 -9.38 11.44 4.47
N VAL A 573 -8.30 12.12 4.09
CA VAL A 573 -8.37 13.48 3.55
C VAL A 573 -7.90 13.49 2.09
N MET A 574 -8.88 13.58 1.19
CA MET A 574 -8.65 13.68 -0.26
C MET A 574 -9.15 14.98 -0.86
N SER A 575 -9.85 15.82 -0.09
CA SER A 575 -10.30 17.12 -0.61
C SER A 575 -9.09 18.02 -0.87
N PRO A 576 -8.83 18.44 -2.12
CA PRO A 576 -7.79 19.44 -2.40
C PRO A 576 -8.28 20.87 -2.15
N PHE A 577 -9.60 21.07 -2.01
CA PHE A 577 -10.16 22.40 -1.78
C PHE A 577 -9.69 22.95 -0.44
N GLY A 578 -9.15 24.16 -0.45
CA GLY A 578 -8.78 24.86 0.78
C GLY A 578 -9.99 25.01 1.68
N TRP A 579 -9.95 24.38 2.85
CA TRP A 579 -10.94 24.63 3.87
C TRP A 579 -10.55 25.92 4.56
N GLY A 580 -11.27 27.00 4.30
CA GLY A 580 -11.11 28.22 5.10
C GLY A 580 -11.28 27.88 6.59
N ASP A 581 -10.60 28.60 7.48
CA ASP A 581 -10.59 28.31 8.93
C ASP A 581 -12.00 28.07 9.49
N PHE A 582 -12.98 28.84 9.01
CA PHE A 582 -14.37 28.72 9.40
C PHE A 582 -14.94 27.31 9.21
N VAL A 583 -14.67 26.66 8.07
CA VAL A 583 -15.21 25.32 7.79
C VAL A 583 -14.60 24.27 8.71
N LEU A 584 -13.27 24.31 8.90
CA LEU A 584 -12.60 23.38 9.80
C LEU A 584 -13.04 23.57 11.24
N ARG A 585 -13.14 24.82 11.69
CA ARG A 585 -13.61 25.17 13.04
C ARG A 585 -15.02 24.68 13.28
N ASP A 586 -15.95 24.95 12.37
CA ASP A 586 -17.34 24.46 12.46
C ASP A 586 -17.40 22.93 12.54
N MET A 587 -16.59 22.23 11.74
CA MET A 587 -16.48 20.78 11.79
C MET A 587 -15.96 20.29 13.15
N MET A 588 -14.93 20.94 13.70
CA MET A 588 -14.36 20.57 15.00
C MET A 588 -15.31 20.90 16.16
N ASP A 589 -16.04 22.02 16.09
CA ASP A 589 -17.04 22.40 17.08
C ASP A 589 -18.23 21.43 17.08
N ALA A 590 -18.72 21.05 15.89
CA ALA A 590 -19.74 20.03 15.75
C ALA A 590 -19.27 18.66 16.27
N PHE A 591 -18.02 18.28 15.97
CA PHE A 591 -17.41 17.06 16.51
C PHE A 591 -17.36 17.09 18.04
N ARG A 592 -16.83 18.17 18.61
CA ARG A 592 -16.71 18.36 20.06
C ARG A 592 -18.08 18.31 20.75
N GLN A 593 -19.09 18.97 20.18
CA GLN A 593 -20.45 18.91 20.70
C GLN A 593 -20.99 17.46 20.75
N ILE A 594 -20.85 16.72 19.64
CA ILE A 594 -21.30 15.32 19.57
C ILE A 594 -20.57 14.48 20.61
N VAL A 595 -19.25 14.62 20.75
CA VAL A 595 -18.49 13.84 21.73
C VAL A 595 -18.95 14.15 23.15
N VAL A 596 -19.15 15.43 23.50
CA VAL A 596 -19.65 15.84 24.83
C VAL A 596 -21.04 15.24 25.12
N GLU A 597 -21.96 15.26 24.15
CA GLU A 597 -23.28 14.62 24.28
C GLU A 597 -23.16 13.11 24.57
N GLU A 598 -22.30 12.42 23.83
CA GLU A 598 -22.12 10.97 23.98
C GLU A 598 -21.33 10.57 25.23
N VAL A 599 -20.48 11.46 25.75
CA VAL A 599 -19.81 11.29 27.06
C VAL A 599 -20.82 11.27 28.20
N GLU A 600 -21.83 12.14 28.18
CA GLU A 600 -22.89 12.13 29.20
C GLU A 600 -23.70 10.83 29.18
N GLU A 601 -23.95 10.27 28.00
CA GLU A 601 -24.58 8.94 27.87
C GLU A 601 -23.69 7.82 28.41
N CYS A 602 -22.37 7.89 28.19
CA CYS A 602 -21.41 6.95 28.77
C CYS A 602 -21.35 7.06 30.30
N ARG A 603 -21.39 8.27 30.86
CA ARG A 603 -21.43 8.52 32.31
C ARG A 603 -22.68 7.90 32.96
N LYS A 604 -23.87 8.20 32.43
CA LYS A 604 -25.15 7.63 32.92
C LYS A 604 -25.12 6.11 32.97
N ARG A 605 -24.57 5.49 31.93
CA ARG A 605 -24.46 4.02 31.83
C ARG A 605 -23.54 3.42 32.89
N ASN A 606 -22.36 4.01 33.09
CA ASN A 606 -21.38 3.48 34.04
C ASN A 606 -21.79 3.71 35.49
N GLU A 607 -22.46 4.83 35.79
CA GLU A 607 -23.08 5.09 37.10
C GLU A 607 -24.18 4.05 37.40
N ALA A 608 -25.10 3.80 36.46
CA ALA A 608 -26.15 2.79 36.61
C ALA A 608 -25.62 1.36 36.79
N CYS A 609 -24.49 1.02 36.15
CA CYS A 609 -23.84 -0.28 36.31
C CYS A 609 -23.22 -0.43 37.71
N SER A 610 -22.63 0.66 38.23
CA SER A 610 -22.05 0.71 39.58
C SER A 610 -23.12 0.53 40.66
N ASP A 611 -24.28 1.18 40.50
CA ASP A 611 -25.43 1.05 41.41
C ASP A 611 -26.07 -0.35 41.35
N ALA A 612 -26.10 -0.98 40.17
CA ALA A 612 -26.59 -2.35 40.00
C ALA A 612 -25.65 -3.40 40.63
N ILE A 613 -24.35 -3.15 40.67
CA ILE A 613 -23.37 -4.01 41.35
C ILE A 613 -23.43 -3.79 42.86
N ALA A 614 -23.54 -2.53 43.31
CA ALA A 614 -23.68 -2.20 44.73
C ALA A 614 -24.98 -2.74 45.35
N SER A 615 -26.06 -2.83 44.58
CA SER A 615 -27.33 -3.41 45.03
C SER A 615 -27.38 -4.94 45.03
N LYS A 616 -26.44 -5.63 44.35
CA LYS A 616 -26.26 -7.10 44.44
C LYS A 616 -25.39 -7.54 45.63
N HIS A 617 -24.63 -6.62 46.22
CA HIS A 617 -23.79 -6.87 47.39
C HIS A 617 -24.41 -6.36 48.71
N ARG A 618 -25.62 -5.79 48.65
CA ARG A 618 -26.50 -5.55 49.79
C ARG A 618 -27.62 -6.58 49.78
#